data_AF-A0A7X7QEF1-F1
#
_entry.id   AF-A0A7X7QEF1-F1
#
_cell.length_a   1.000
_cell.length_b   1.000
_cell.length_c   1.000
_cell.angle_alpha   90.00
_cell.angle_beta   90.00
_cell.angle_gamma   90.00
#
_symmetry.space_group_name_H-M   'P 1'
#
loop_
_entity.id
_entity.type
_entity.pdbx_description
1 polymer ?
#
loop_
_entity_poly.entity_id
_entity_poly.type
_entity_poly.pdbx_seq_one_letter_code
_entity_poly.pdbx_strand_id
1 'polypeptide(L)'
;MSAVDHAPAPISRAQIAHAWVQQSEITAPGRFAPLLDALPADFEGASSCVRGLVSHYVASRIPFSPERRAEADARWVEDILATILERDDAPLTEPREPVERFVGCCRDFTALTLAALRHHGVPARSRVGFASYFGDGFWYDHVVVEYFDAGRWVRADAQLPPVLLGVDMRDLDASPELYRSASEVWLDFRAGRIDDEQILEHGAGPDLPFAGGYYVRNYVLLELAHLAGVETLLWDTWGPMLTRPLRKDDDHALVDRVAQTLLNRDVPRETLLELLAETGLDPLGEMTISLSPGGAFQQPVSLRRTAA
;
A
#
# COMPACT_ATOMS: atom_id res chain seq x y z
N MET A 1 -30.84 -42.73 -12.11
CA MET A 1 -29.46 -42.23 -11.99
C MET A 1 -29.55 -40.84 -11.38
N SER A 2 -29.33 -40.73 -10.07
CA SER A 2 -29.32 -39.43 -9.38
C SER A 2 -27.94 -38.83 -9.59
N ALA A 3 -27.89 -37.66 -10.23
CA ALA A 3 -26.68 -36.88 -10.35
C ALA A 3 -26.33 -36.37 -8.94
N VAL A 4 -25.23 -36.88 -8.38
CA VAL A 4 -24.67 -36.37 -7.15
C VAL A 4 -24.04 -35.03 -7.50
N ASP A 5 -24.69 -33.95 -7.09
CA ASP A 5 -24.20 -32.59 -7.21
C ASP A 5 -23.02 -32.44 -6.26
N HIS A 6 -21.80 -32.66 -6.76
CA HIS A 6 -20.59 -32.41 -5.99
C HIS A 6 -20.35 -30.91 -5.99
N ALA A 7 -20.72 -30.26 -4.88
CA ALA A 7 -20.26 -28.91 -4.58
C ALA A 7 -18.73 -28.85 -4.79
N PRO A 8 -18.22 -27.81 -5.49
CA PRO A 8 -16.80 -27.69 -5.74
C PRO A 8 -16.02 -27.69 -4.43
N ALA A 9 -14.85 -28.34 -4.43
CA ALA A 9 -13.97 -28.36 -3.27
C ALA A 9 -13.63 -26.92 -2.83
N PRO A 10 -13.53 -26.65 -1.52
CA PRO A 10 -13.16 -25.32 -1.02
C PRO A 10 -11.79 -24.91 -1.57
N ILE A 11 -11.70 -23.66 -2.03
CA ILE A 11 -10.47 -23.09 -2.60
C ILE A 11 -9.39 -23.02 -1.50
N SER A 12 -8.19 -23.53 -1.78
CA SER A 12 -7.08 -23.49 -0.84
C SER A 12 -6.45 -22.09 -0.73
N ARG A 13 -5.74 -21.81 0.38
CA ARG A 13 -4.99 -20.56 0.58
C ARG A 13 -4.03 -20.24 -0.56
N ALA A 14 -3.32 -21.25 -1.07
CA ALA A 14 -2.39 -21.08 -2.18
C ALA A 14 -3.12 -20.67 -3.48
N GLN A 15 -4.30 -21.25 -3.73
CA GLN A 15 -5.13 -20.86 -4.88
C GLN A 15 -5.67 -19.44 -4.73
N ILE A 16 -6.09 -19.04 -3.52
CA ILE A 16 -6.49 -17.66 -3.22
C ILE A 16 -5.31 -16.71 -3.45
N ALA A 17 -4.14 -17.03 -2.90
CA ALA A 17 -2.95 -16.21 -3.03
C ALA A 17 -2.52 -16.01 -4.48
N HIS A 18 -2.64 -17.04 -5.34
CA HIS A 18 -2.23 -16.98 -6.74
C HIS A 18 -2.87 -15.82 -7.54
N ALA A 19 -4.04 -15.32 -7.13
CA ALA A 19 -4.65 -14.14 -7.73
C ALA A 19 -3.76 -12.87 -7.67
N TRP A 20 -2.83 -12.81 -6.71
CA TRP A 20 -1.87 -11.71 -6.51
C TRP A 20 -0.50 -11.94 -7.13
N VAL A 21 -0.37 -12.92 -8.04
CA VAL A 21 0.78 -13.01 -8.96
C VAL A 21 0.62 -12.03 -10.13
N GLN A 22 -0.62 -11.73 -10.52
CA GLN A 22 -0.89 -10.84 -11.65
C GLN A 22 -0.52 -9.39 -11.29
N GLN A 23 0.07 -8.68 -12.24
CA GLN A 23 0.31 -7.24 -12.12
C GLN A 23 -1.02 -6.47 -12.12
N SER A 24 -1.12 -5.41 -11.33
CA SER A 24 -2.18 -4.41 -11.48
C SER A 24 -1.82 -3.42 -12.60
N GLU A 25 -2.74 -2.52 -12.96
CA GLU A 25 -2.39 -1.40 -13.85
C GLU A 25 -1.23 -0.56 -13.31
N ILE A 26 -1.13 -0.46 -11.98
CA ILE A 26 -0.11 0.30 -11.27
C ILE A 26 1.22 -0.44 -11.21
N THR A 27 1.22 -1.74 -10.88
CA THR A 27 2.47 -2.50 -10.75
C THR A 27 3.00 -3.05 -12.07
N ALA A 28 2.22 -2.96 -13.15
CA ALA A 28 2.66 -3.35 -14.48
C ALA A 28 3.92 -2.55 -14.90
N PRO A 29 5.06 -3.21 -15.15
CA PRO A 29 6.30 -2.52 -15.51
C PRO A 29 6.35 -2.07 -16.98
N GLY A 30 5.35 -2.48 -17.79
CA GLY A 30 5.23 -2.14 -19.21
C GLY A 30 6.50 -2.48 -19.99
N ARG A 31 7.05 -1.51 -20.72
CA ARG A 31 8.26 -1.72 -21.55
C ARG A 31 9.50 -2.09 -20.74
N PHE A 32 9.50 -1.87 -19.42
CA PHE A 32 10.61 -2.17 -18.53
C PHE A 32 10.53 -3.56 -17.90
N ALA A 33 9.54 -4.39 -18.25
CA ALA A 33 9.41 -5.76 -17.73
C ALA A 33 10.71 -6.59 -17.77
N PRO A 34 11.52 -6.56 -18.85
CA PRO A 34 12.78 -7.32 -18.90
C PRO A 34 13.81 -6.90 -17.85
N LEU A 35 13.72 -5.69 -17.29
CA LEU A 35 14.65 -5.25 -16.24
C LEU A 35 14.39 -5.95 -14.91
N LEU A 36 13.16 -6.44 -14.69
CA LEU A 36 12.82 -7.17 -13.46
C LEU A 36 13.42 -8.58 -13.43
N ASP A 37 13.85 -9.12 -14.58
CA ASP A 37 14.54 -10.43 -14.67
C ASP A 37 15.81 -10.47 -13.81
N ALA A 38 16.49 -9.33 -13.65
CA ALA A 38 17.72 -9.20 -12.87
C ALA A 38 17.48 -9.08 -11.36
N LEU A 39 16.25 -8.74 -10.93
CA LEU A 39 15.92 -8.61 -9.52
C LEU A 39 15.74 -10.00 -8.88
N PRO A 40 16.13 -10.19 -7.61
CA PRO A 40 15.90 -11.47 -6.93
C PRO A 40 14.42 -11.83 -6.82
N ALA A 41 14.13 -13.14 -6.80
CA ALA A 41 12.77 -13.69 -6.72
C ALA A 41 12.23 -13.82 -5.28
N ASP A 42 12.96 -13.32 -4.28
CA ASP A 42 12.57 -13.33 -2.87
C ASP A 42 12.42 -11.90 -2.33
N PHE A 43 11.63 -11.76 -1.25
CA PHE A 43 11.34 -10.44 -0.66
C PHE A 43 12.60 -9.70 -0.22
N GLU A 44 13.56 -10.38 0.42
CA GLU A 44 14.74 -9.74 0.98
C GLU A 44 15.62 -9.15 -0.13
N GLY A 45 15.90 -9.95 -1.16
CA GLY A 45 16.70 -9.53 -2.31
C GLY A 45 16.00 -8.44 -3.13
N ALA A 46 14.72 -8.61 -3.47
CA ALA A 46 13.95 -7.63 -4.25
C ALA A 46 13.86 -6.29 -3.49
N SER A 47 13.48 -6.31 -2.22
CA SER A 47 13.39 -5.09 -1.40
C SER A 47 14.77 -4.44 -1.20
N SER A 48 15.86 -5.23 -1.14
CA SER A 48 17.21 -4.68 -1.07
C SER A 48 17.60 -3.88 -2.31
N CYS A 49 17.31 -4.38 -3.50
CA CYS A 49 17.50 -3.62 -4.73
C CYS A 49 16.65 -2.35 -4.70
N VAL A 50 15.35 -2.45 -4.40
CA VAL A 50 14.43 -1.30 -4.34
C VAL A 50 14.90 -0.22 -3.34
N ARG A 51 15.46 -0.60 -2.19
CA ARG A 51 16.06 0.36 -1.23
C ARG A 51 17.25 1.14 -1.80
N GLY A 52 17.95 0.56 -2.78
CA GLY A 52 18.99 1.24 -3.55
C GLY A 52 18.46 2.18 -4.63
N LEU A 53 17.17 2.12 -4.96
CA LEU A 53 16.54 2.88 -6.05
C LEU A 53 15.67 4.04 -5.56
N VAL A 54 15.11 3.95 -4.36
CA VAL A 54 14.14 4.91 -3.82
C VAL A 54 14.66 5.59 -2.56
N SER A 55 14.41 6.89 -2.45
CA SER A 55 14.59 7.69 -1.24
C SER A 55 13.25 8.25 -0.79
N HIS A 56 12.90 8.04 0.48
CA HIS A 56 11.64 8.57 1.01
C HIS A 56 11.71 10.11 1.13
N TYR A 57 10.73 10.83 0.56
CA TYR A 57 10.75 12.30 0.50
C TYR A 57 10.78 13.00 1.88
N VAL A 58 10.16 12.40 2.90
CA VAL A 58 10.29 12.80 4.32
C VAL A 58 11.38 12.01 5.07
N ALA A 59 11.23 10.69 5.18
CA ALA A 59 12.02 9.86 6.10
C ALA A 59 13.52 9.81 5.78
N SER A 60 13.94 10.10 4.53
CA SER A 60 15.37 10.20 4.20
C SER A 60 16.07 11.39 4.85
N ARG A 61 15.31 12.41 5.28
CA ARG A 61 15.82 13.70 5.80
C ARG A 61 16.69 14.47 4.80
N ILE A 62 16.65 14.11 3.52
CA ILE A 62 17.36 14.81 2.44
C ILE A 62 16.50 16.00 1.98
N PRO A 63 17.07 17.22 1.86
CA PRO A 63 16.33 18.39 1.41
C PRO A 63 16.17 18.38 -0.12
N PHE A 64 15.26 17.54 -0.62
CA PHE A 64 14.90 17.53 -2.04
C PHE A 64 14.19 18.83 -2.46
N SER A 65 14.48 19.29 -3.68
CA SER A 65 13.81 20.44 -4.29
C SER A 65 12.31 20.15 -4.54
N PRO A 66 11.45 21.17 -4.73
CA PRO A 66 10.04 20.96 -5.05
C PRO A 66 9.83 20.07 -6.28
N GLU A 67 10.64 20.24 -7.32
CA GLU A 67 10.57 19.45 -8.56
C GLU A 67 10.88 17.98 -8.28
N ARG A 68 11.90 17.70 -7.46
CA ARG A 68 12.23 16.34 -7.02
C ARG A 68 11.11 15.74 -6.16
N ARG A 69 10.49 16.51 -5.28
CA ARG A 69 9.37 16.03 -4.44
C ARG A 69 8.13 15.68 -5.26
N ALA A 70 7.92 16.32 -6.41
CA ALA A 70 6.84 15.99 -7.32
C ALA A 70 7.00 14.60 -7.98
N GLU A 71 8.19 13.98 -7.94
CA GLU A 71 8.39 12.58 -8.35
C GLU A 71 7.48 11.62 -7.56
N ALA A 72 7.17 11.94 -6.29
CA ALA A 72 6.31 11.12 -5.45
C ALA A 72 4.87 11.00 -6.00
N ASP A 73 4.44 11.91 -6.91
CA ASP A 73 3.15 11.81 -7.59
C ASP A 73 3.14 10.80 -8.76
N ALA A 74 4.27 10.13 -9.06
CA ALA A 74 4.32 9.07 -10.05
C ALA A 74 3.51 7.86 -9.60
N ARG A 75 2.49 7.50 -10.38
CA ARG A 75 1.53 6.45 -10.00
C ARG A 75 1.97 5.07 -10.47
N TRP A 76 2.43 4.99 -11.72
CA TRP A 76 2.67 3.72 -12.38
C TRP A 76 4.13 3.29 -12.21
N VAL A 77 4.35 2.00 -11.93
CA VAL A 77 5.69 1.43 -11.83
C VAL A 77 6.49 1.67 -13.11
N GLU A 78 5.86 1.62 -14.28
CA GLU A 78 6.54 1.98 -15.54
C GLU A 78 7.11 3.41 -15.52
N ASP A 79 6.38 4.39 -14.98
CA ASP A 79 6.83 5.79 -14.93
C ASP A 79 7.89 6.02 -13.83
N ILE A 80 7.78 5.30 -12.72
CA ILE A 80 8.81 5.26 -11.68
C ILE A 80 10.11 4.69 -12.26
N LEU A 81 10.04 3.56 -12.99
CA LEU A 81 11.19 2.94 -13.66
C LEU A 81 11.78 3.85 -14.74
N ALA A 82 10.94 4.53 -15.53
CA ALA A 82 11.41 5.54 -16.49
C ALA A 82 12.22 6.64 -15.78
N THR A 83 11.68 7.19 -14.70
CA THR A 83 12.34 8.26 -13.91
C THR A 83 13.67 7.79 -13.32
N ILE A 84 13.73 6.55 -12.80
CA ILE A 84 14.96 5.94 -12.28
C ILE A 84 16.04 5.87 -13.37
N LEU A 85 15.67 5.38 -14.57
CA LEU A 85 16.60 5.15 -15.68
C LEU A 85 17.01 6.42 -16.43
N GLU A 86 16.13 7.42 -16.49
CA GLU A 86 16.45 8.74 -17.06
C GLU A 86 17.54 9.45 -16.25
N ARG A 87 17.61 9.16 -14.94
CA ARG A 87 18.60 9.74 -14.02
C ARG A 87 19.90 8.93 -13.98
N ASP A 88 19.78 7.61 -13.93
CA ASP A 88 20.90 6.68 -13.91
C ASP A 88 20.47 5.35 -14.56
N ASP A 89 21.07 5.04 -15.72
CA ASP A 89 20.77 3.86 -16.55
C ASP A 89 21.49 2.58 -16.08
N ALA A 90 22.23 2.64 -14.96
CA ALA A 90 22.81 1.46 -14.33
C ALA A 90 21.72 0.42 -13.97
N PRO A 91 22.07 -0.89 -13.94
CA PRO A 91 21.13 -1.95 -13.60
C PRO A 91 20.33 -1.69 -12.32
N LEU A 92 19.09 -2.21 -12.25
CA LEU A 92 18.23 -2.04 -11.07
C LEU A 92 18.80 -2.70 -9.80
N THR A 93 19.80 -3.58 -9.97
CA THR A 93 20.54 -4.22 -8.87
C THR A 93 21.64 -3.34 -8.29
N GLU A 94 22.05 -2.29 -9.00
CA GLU A 94 23.09 -1.37 -8.57
C GLU A 94 22.48 -0.24 -7.73
N PRO A 95 22.94 -0.02 -6.49
CA PRO A 95 22.42 1.04 -5.65
C PRO A 95 22.86 2.41 -6.17
N ARG A 96 21.94 3.39 -6.09
CA ARG A 96 22.23 4.79 -6.38
C ARG A 96 22.56 5.53 -5.09
N GLU A 97 23.30 6.63 -5.20
CA GLU A 97 23.48 7.57 -4.09
C GLU A 97 22.12 8.08 -3.59
N PRO A 98 21.86 8.22 -2.29
CA PRO A 98 20.53 8.56 -1.76
C PRO A 98 19.89 9.81 -2.38
N VAL A 99 20.69 10.82 -2.75
CA VAL A 99 20.21 12.06 -3.40
C VAL A 99 19.83 11.86 -4.87
N GLU A 100 20.40 10.84 -5.53
CA GLU A 100 20.14 10.48 -6.92
C GLU A 100 19.07 9.38 -7.07
N ARG A 101 18.54 8.85 -5.97
CA ARG A 101 17.42 7.91 -6.01
C ARG A 101 16.13 8.60 -6.42
N PHE A 102 15.18 7.83 -6.95
CA PHE A 102 13.81 8.29 -7.15
C PHE A 102 13.21 8.75 -5.82
N VAL A 103 12.59 9.92 -5.79
CA VAL A 103 11.99 10.49 -4.58
C VAL A 103 10.55 10.02 -4.48
N GLY A 104 10.32 9.04 -3.63
CA GLY A 104 9.00 8.43 -3.40
C GLY A 104 8.66 8.35 -1.92
N CYS A 105 7.73 7.48 -1.58
CA CYS A 105 7.29 7.18 -0.21
C CYS A 105 7.15 5.67 0.01
N CYS A 106 6.70 5.26 1.21
CA CYS A 106 6.49 3.84 1.58
C CYS A 106 5.69 3.04 0.54
N ARG A 107 4.71 3.69 -0.11
CA ARG A 107 3.90 3.12 -1.20
C ARG A 107 4.75 2.75 -2.42
N ASP A 108 5.76 3.53 -2.77
CA ASP A 108 6.59 3.31 -3.97
C ASP A 108 7.62 2.20 -3.74
N PHE A 109 8.21 2.12 -2.54
CA PHE A 109 9.00 0.95 -2.13
C PHE A 109 8.17 -0.33 -2.22
N THR A 110 6.93 -0.28 -1.74
CA THR A 110 5.99 -1.40 -1.82
C THR A 110 5.68 -1.74 -3.28
N ALA A 111 5.23 -0.77 -4.10
CA ALA A 111 4.80 -1.01 -5.47
C ALA A 111 5.91 -1.62 -6.36
N LEU A 112 7.15 -1.12 -6.25
CA LEU A 112 8.30 -1.69 -6.98
C LEU A 112 8.63 -3.11 -6.51
N THR A 113 8.56 -3.36 -5.19
CA THR A 113 8.79 -4.71 -4.63
C THR A 113 7.69 -5.68 -5.07
N LEU A 114 6.43 -5.26 -5.09
CA LEU A 114 5.33 -6.04 -5.62
C LEU A 114 5.55 -6.37 -7.10
N ALA A 115 5.94 -5.39 -7.92
CA ALA A 115 6.21 -5.60 -9.33
C ALA A 115 7.29 -6.68 -9.53
N ALA A 116 8.39 -6.61 -8.77
CA ALA A 116 9.48 -7.59 -8.82
C ALA A 116 9.02 -9.00 -8.39
N LEU A 117 8.35 -9.13 -7.24
CA LEU A 117 7.86 -10.42 -6.74
C LEU A 117 6.84 -11.07 -7.69
N ARG A 118 5.87 -10.29 -8.17
CA ARG A 118 4.84 -10.72 -9.12
C ARG A 118 5.44 -11.17 -10.45
N HIS A 119 6.49 -10.47 -10.93
CA HIS A 119 7.24 -10.86 -12.12
C HIS A 119 7.85 -12.26 -12.02
N HIS A 120 8.35 -12.62 -10.84
CA HIS A 120 8.90 -13.94 -10.54
C HIS A 120 7.87 -14.98 -10.09
N GLY A 121 6.57 -14.67 -10.21
CA GLY A 121 5.50 -15.59 -9.84
C GLY A 121 5.23 -15.70 -8.34
N VAL A 122 5.83 -14.84 -7.51
CA VAL A 122 5.58 -14.80 -6.07
C VAL A 122 4.33 -13.97 -5.79
N PRO A 123 3.29 -14.56 -5.17
CA PRO A 123 2.10 -13.79 -4.81
C PRO A 123 2.43 -12.71 -3.80
N ALA A 124 2.11 -11.47 -4.13
CA ALA A 124 2.37 -10.32 -3.27
C ALA A 124 1.31 -9.24 -3.42
N ARG A 125 0.97 -8.54 -2.34
CA ARG A 125 -0.04 -7.48 -2.31
C ARG A 125 0.33 -6.35 -1.35
N SER A 126 -0.26 -5.19 -1.54
CA SER A 126 -0.03 -4.03 -0.67
C SER A 126 -0.97 -4.07 0.54
N ARG A 127 -0.46 -3.69 1.71
CA ARG A 127 -1.24 -3.51 2.93
C ARG A 127 -1.03 -2.11 3.50
N VAL A 128 -2.13 -1.40 3.74
CA VAL A 128 -2.15 -0.04 4.29
C VAL A 128 -2.47 -0.10 5.78
N GLY A 129 -1.76 0.70 6.57
CA GLY A 129 -1.91 0.71 8.02
C GLY A 129 -1.04 1.76 8.69
N PHE A 130 -0.61 1.44 9.90
CA PHE A 130 0.15 2.34 10.76
C PHE A 130 1.28 1.59 11.48
N ALA A 131 2.44 2.24 11.57
CA ALA A 131 3.67 1.71 12.14
C ALA A 131 4.12 2.57 13.34
N SER A 132 4.45 1.92 14.46
CA SER A 132 4.95 2.59 15.68
C SER A 132 6.48 2.59 15.79
N TYR A 133 7.19 1.92 14.87
CA TYR A 133 8.65 1.78 14.91
C TYR A 133 9.45 2.96 14.31
N PHE A 134 8.78 4.07 13.95
CA PHE A 134 9.43 5.28 13.43
C PHE A 134 9.64 6.37 14.48
N GLY A 135 8.88 6.34 15.58
CA GLY A 135 8.97 7.33 16.65
C GLY A 135 8.05 6.99 17.83
N ASP A 136 8.47 7.38 19.03
CA ASP A 136 7.72 7.08 20.25
C ASP A 136 6.39 7.86 20.31
N GLY A 137 5.32 7.19 20.76
CA GLY A 137 4.03 7.81 21.02
C GLY A 137 3.24 8.22 19.78
N PHE A 138 3.62 7.73 18.59
CA PHE A 138 2.88 8.01 17.36
C PHE A 138 2.90 6.81 16.39
N TRP A 139 1.77 6.60 15.74
CA TRP A 139 1.52 5.57 14.75
C TRP A 139 1.50 6.22 13.36
N TYR A 140 2.64 6.12 12.68
CA TYR A 140 2.84 6.72 11.36
C TYR A 140 2.13 5.92 10.30
N ASP A 141 1.41 6.60 9.43
CA ASP A 141 0.80 6.01 8.26
C ASP A 141 1.84 5.28 7.40
N HIS A 142 1.53 4.04 7.00
CA HIS A 142 2.53 3.22 6.36
C HIS A 142 1.96 2.14 5.46
N VAL A 143 2.70 1.84 4.40
CA VAL A 143 2.37 0.81 3.42
C VAL A 143 3.45 -0.25 3.43
N VAL A 144 3.04 -1.50 3.60
CA VAL A 144 3.92 -2.67 3.64
C VAL A 144 3.53 -3.68 2.56
N VAL A 145 4.45 -4.60 2.28
CA VAL A 145 4.20 -5.76 1.42
C VAL A 145 3.57 -6.87 2.26
N GLU A 146 2.54 -7.52 1.74
CA GLU A 146 2.17 -8.88 2.14
C GLU A 146 2.61 -9.84 1.02
N TYR A 147 3.57 -10.71 1.29
CA TYR A 147 3.97 -11.77 0.35
C TYR A 147 3.56 -13.13 0.87
N PHE A 148 3.24 -14.05 -0.04
CA PHE A 148 2.82 -15.40 0.34
C PHE A 148 4.03 -16.32 0.44
N ASP A 149 4.32 -16.77 1.65
CA ASP A 149 5.45 -17.64 1.96
C ASP A 149 5.03 -18.76 2.91
N ALA A 150 5.58 -19.96 2.70
CA ALA A 150 5.32 -21.16 3.49
C ALA A 150 3.82 -21.42 3.80
N GLY A 151 2.92 -21.07 2.89
CA GLY A 151 1.48 -21.31 3.03
C GLY A 151 0.70 -20.25 3.83
N ARG A 152 1.30 -19.09 4.10
CA ARG A 152 0.64 -17.95 4.75
C ARG A 152 1.05 -16.62 4.10
N TRP A 153 0.25 -15.58 4.36
CA TRP A 153 0.67 -14.21 4.13
C TRP A 153 1.64 -13.76 5.24
N VAL A 154 2.69 -13.05 4.85
CA VAL A 154 3.70 -12.46 5.74
C VAL A 154 3.74 -10.95 5.48
N ARG A 155 3.52 -10.13 6.52
CA ARG A 155 3.68 -8.67 6.42
C ARG A 155 5.16 -8.31 6.52
N ALA A 156 5.65 -7.46 5.62
CA ALA A 156 7.06 -7.07 5.57
C ALA A 156 7.27 -5.66 5.02
N ASP A 157 8.21 -4.93 5.60
CA ASP A 157 8.51 -3.55 5.25
C ASP A 157 9.63 -3.47 4.21
N ALA A 158 9.27 -3.11 2.98
CA ALA A 158 10.23 -2.97 1.88
C ALA A 158 11.11 -1.72 1.99
N GLN A 159 10.69 -0.70 2.74
CA GLN A 159 11.42 0.56 2.90
C GLN A 159 12.61 0.43 3.85
N LEU A 160 12.50 -0.41 4.86
CA LEU A 160 13.47 -0.52 5.95
C LEU A 160 14.54 -1.61 5.71
N PRO A 161 15.71 -1.50 6.36
CA PRO A 161 16.68 -2.60 6.35
C PRO A 161 16.06 -3.88 6.95
N PRO A 162 16.57 -5.07 6.60
CA PRO A 162 15.99 -6.35 7.05
C PRO A 162 15.81 -6.47 8.57
N VAL A 163 16.67 -5.81 9.34
CA VAL A 163 16.53 -5.71 10.80
C VAL A 163 16.66 -4.24 11.20
N LEU A 164 15.71 -3.75 11.98
CA LEU A 164 15.75 -2.42 12.59
C LEU A 164 15.44 -2.55 14.08
N LEU A 165 16.35 -2.07 14.94
CA LEU A 165 16.19 -2.11 16.41
C LEU A 165 15.83 -3.50 16.98
N GLY A 166 16.34 -4.57 16.36
CA GLY A 166 16.08 -5.95 16.78
C GLY A 166 14.78 -6.56 16.24
N VAL A 167 14.01 -5.80 15.45
CA VAL A 167 12.78 -6.25 14.79
C VAL A 167 13.11 -6.74 13.38
N ASP A 168 12.60 -7.90 13.01
CA ASP A 168 12.73 -8.45 11.66
C ASP A 168 11.69 -7.81 10.73
N MET A 169 12.16 -6.94 9.84
CA MET A 169 11.30 -6.22 8.88
C MET A 169 10.80 -7.12 7.75
N ARG A 170 11.34 -8.34 7.63
CA ARG A 170 10.89 -9.35 6.66
C ARG A 170 9.68 -10.14 7.18
N ASP A 171 9.41 -10.11 8.49
CA ASP A 171 8.25 -10.75 9.10
C ASP A 171 7.74 -9.94 10.29
N LEU A 172 6.97 -8.88 9.98
CA LEU A 172 6.30 -8.04 10.97
C LEU A 172 5.24 -8.81 11.77
N ASP A 173 4.79 -9.98 11.30
CA ASP A 173 3.86 -10.82 12.08
C ASP A 173 4.53 -11.44 13.32
N ALA A 174 5.86 -11.45 13.40
CA ALA A 174 6.61 -11.82 14.60
C ALA A 174 6.62 -10.71 15.67
N SER A 175 6.26 -9.47 15.31
CA SER A 175 6.13 -8.31 16.20
C SER A 175 4.86 -7.52 15.88
N PRO A 176 3.67 -8.15 16.04
CA PRO A 176 2.39 -7.59 15.59
C PRO A 176 1.98 -6.31 16.32
N GLU A 177 2.61 -5.99 17.45
CA GLU A 177 2.45 -4.75 18.20
C GLU A 177 3.10 -3.53 17.52
N LEU A 178 3.88 -3.74 16.46
CA LEU A 178 4.66 -2.68 15.81
C LEU A 178 4.02 -2.18 14.50
N TYR A 179 3.12 -2.96 13.92
CA TYR A 179 2.36 -2.58 12.74
C TYR A 179 0.91 -3.05 12.85
N ARG A 180 -0.02 -2.14 12.58
CA ARG A 180 -1.46 -2.42 12.57
C ARG A 180 -2.07 -1.98 11.26
N SER A 181 -2.90 -2.83 10.65
CA SER A 181 -3.65 -2.45 9.47
C SER A 181 -4.67 -1.34 9.79
N ALA A 182 -5.06 -0.56 8.79
CA ALA A 182 -6.03 0.51 8.99
C ALA A 182 -7.37 -0.03 9.53
N SER A 183 -7.79 -1.18 9.04
CA SER A 183 -8.98 -1.91 9.49
C SER A 183 -8.88 -2.38 10.94
N GLU A 184 -7.71 -2.84 11.39
CA GLU A 184 -7.49 -3.22 12.79
C GLU A 184 -7.65 -2.01 13.72
N VAL A 185 -7.04 -0.87 13.37
CA VAL A 185 -7.15 0.38 14.15
C VAL A 185 -8.58 0.90 14.14
N TRP A 186 -9.24 0.90 12.98
CA TRP A 186 -10.62 1.35 12.84
C TRP A 186 -11.57 0.55 13.72
N LEU A 187 -11.54 -0.79 13.66
CA LEU A 187 -12.45 -1.63 14.43
C LEU A 187 -12.19 -1.55 15.94
N ASP A 188 -10.93 -1.33 16.35
CA ASP A 188 -10.61 -1.07 17.75
C ASP A 188 -11.16 0.26 18.24
N PHE A 189 -11.05 1.32 17.43
CA PHE A 189 -11.67 2.61 17.73
C PHE A 189 -13.19 2.49 17.82
N ARG A 190 -13.82 1.80 16.87
CA ARG A 190 -15.27 1.56 16.85
C ARG A 190 -15.76 0.73 18.03
N ALA A 191 -14.92 -0.17 18.55
CA ALA A 191 -15.21 -0.96 19.74
C ALA A 191 -14.83 -0.26 21.07
N GLY A 192 -14.25 0.95 21.03
CA GLY A 192 -13.80 1.68 22.22
C GLY A 192 -12.55 1.11 22.87
N ARG A 193 -11.77 0.29 22.16
CA ARG A 193 -10.43 -0.19 22.59
C ARG A 193 -9.34 0.85 22.35
N ILE A 194 -9.55 1.72 21.37
CA ILE A 194 -8.83 2.99 21.16
C ILE A 194 -9.84 4.09 21.43
N ASP A 195 -9.52 5.04 22.30
CA ASP A 195 -10.40 6.18 22.59
C ASP A 195 -10.16 7.38 21.65
N ASP A 196 -10.92 8.46 21.87
CA ASP A 196 -10.85 9.68 21.05
C ASP A 196 -9.50 10.42 21.19
N GLU A 197 -8.72 10.18 22.25
CA GLU A 197 -7.39 10.78 22.45
C GLU A 197 -6.33 9.92 21.74
N GLN A 198 -6.34 8.61 21.97
CA GLN A 198 -5.41 7.66 21.38
C GLN A 198 -5.52 7.59 19.84
N ILE A 199 -6.72 7.77 19.28
CA ILE A 199 -6.88 7.75 17.82
C ILE A 199 -6.15 8.92 17.15
N LEU A 200 -5.92 10.03 17.86
CA LEU A 200 -5.18 11.21 17.35
C LEU A 200 -3.69 10.92 17.16
N GLU A 201 -3.18 9.85 17.77
CA GLU A 201 -1.80 9.38 17.60
C GLU A 201 -1.60 8.58 16.31
N HIS A 202 -2.62 8.45 15.44
CA HIS A 202 -2.54 7.71 14.17
C HIS A 202 -2.66 8.67 12.98
N GLY A 203 -1.59 8.82 12.18
CA GLY A 203 -1.58 9.80 11.08
C GLY A 203 -0.28 9.90 10.29
N ALA A 204 -0.19 10.92 9.43
CA ALA A 204 1.00 11.20 8.61
C ALA A 204 2.22 11.71 9.42
N GLY A 205 1.97 12.20 10.63
CA GLY A 205 3.00 12.68 11.55
C GLY A 205 2.40 13.55 12.66
N PRO A 206 3.07 13.65 13.82
CA PRO A 206 2.52 14.32 15.00
C PRO A 206 2.32 15.83 14.83
N ASP A 207 3.10 16.47 13.96
CA ASP A 207 3.03 17.92 13.70
C ASP A 207 2.10 18.27 12.52
N LEU A 208 1.41 17.28 11.94
CA LEU A 208 0.55 17.45 10.76
C LEU A 208 -0.93 17.35 11.12
N PRO A 209 -1.82 18.09 10.42
CA PRO A 209 -3.27 18.02 10.65
C PRO A 209 -3.91 16.74 10.07
N PHE A 210 -3.10 15.72 9.72
CA PHE A 210 -3.49 14.51 9.02
C PHE A 210 -3.41 13.30 9.95
N ALA A 211 -4.30 13.27 10.95
CA ALA A 211 -4.36 12.21 11.95
C ALA A 211 -5.79 12.05 12.50
N GLY A 212 -6.03 11.02 13.32
CA GLY A 212 -7.30 10.82 14.01
C GLY A 212 -8.30 9.93 13.27
N GLY A 213 -9.50 9.78 13.84
CA GLY A 213 -10.50 8.83 13.34
C GLY A 213 -10.92 9.06 11.89
N TYR A 214 -10.99 10.31 11.40
CA TYR A 214 -11.33 10.58 10.00
C TYR A 214 -10.23 10.05 9.06
N TYR A 215 -8.98 10.14 9.48
CA TYR A 215 -7.81 9.72 8.72
C TYR A 215 -7.74 8.19 8.70
N VAL A 216 -7.90 7.55 9.86
CA VAL A 216 -8.01 6.09 9.97
C VAL A 216 -9.15 5.53 9.11
N ARG A 217 -10.34 6.14 9.14
CA ARG A 217 -11.48 5.77 8.27
C ARG A 217 -11.08 5.80 6.79
N ASN A 218 -10.43 6.88 6.36
CA ASN A 218 -9.98 7.04 4.97
C ASN A 218 -8.91 5.99 4.62
N TYR A 219 -8.06 5.61 5.56
CA TYR A 219 -7.04 4.58 5.38
C TYR A 219 -7.63 3.18 5.25
N VAL A 220 -8.81 2.89 5.81
CA VAL A 220 -9.55 1.65 5.53
C VAL A 220 -9.95 1.56 4.04
N LEU A 221 -10.32 2.69 3.43
CA LEU A 221 -10.71 2.74 2.02
C LEU A 221 -9.50 2.61 1.09
N LEU A 222 -8.37 3.24 1.46
CA LEU A 222 -7.08 3.01 0.80
C LEU A 222 -6.64 1.54 0.93
N GLU A 223 -6.81 0.93 2.11
CA GLU A 223 -6.49 -0.48 2.34
C GLU A 223 -7.30 -1.41 1.42
N LEU A 224 -8.61 -1.17 1.26
CA LEU A 224 -9.46 -1.90 0.33
C LEU A 224 -8.95 -1.79 -1.12
N ALA A 225 -8.71 -0.55 -1.59
CA ALA A 225 -8.24 -0.30 -2.95
C ALA A 225 -6.89 -1.00 -3.21
N HIS A 226 -5.93 -0.85 -2.29
CA HIS A 226 -4.62 -1.47 -2.39
C HIS A 226 -4.68 -3.00 -2.45
N LEU A 227 -5.51 -3.64 -1.61
CA LEU A 227 -5.66 -5.10 -1.63
C LEU A 227 -6.37 -5.62 -2.88
N ALA A 228 -7.33 -4.85 -3.42
CA ALA A 228 -8.02 -5.19 -4.66
C ALA A 228 -7.11 -5.06 -5.90
N GLY A 229 -5.94 -4.45 -5.76
CA GLY A 229 -4.98 -4.20 -6.84
C GLY A 229 -5.16 -2.83 -7.50
N VAL A 230 -5.63 -1.84 -6.75
CA VAL A 230 -5.64 -0.43 -7.12
C VAL A 230 -4.80 0.32 -6.08
N GLU A 231 -3.48 0.12 -6.14
CA GLU A 231 -2.50 0.70 -5.21
C GLU A 231 -2.31 2.22 -5.43
N THR A 232 -3.36 3.01 -5.14
CA THR A 232 -3.43 4.49 -5.29
C THR A 232 -2.29 5.24 -4.58
N LEU A 233 -2.18 6.55 -4.84
CA LEU A 233 -1.37 7.41 -3.96
C LEU A 233 -2.12 7.59 -2.63
N LEU A 234 -1.38 7.75 -1.53
CA LEU A 234 -1.97 7.91 -0.19
C LEU A 234 -2.72 9.24 -0.01
N TRP A 235 -2.49 10.18 -0.92
CA TRP A 235 -3.17 11.48 -0.98
C TRP A 235 -4.21 11.56 -2.11
N ASP A 236 -4.59 10.43 -2.70
CA ASP A 236 -5.82 10.34 -3.49
C ASP A 236 -7.03 10.26 -2.57
N THR A 237 -8.08 10.99 -2.91
CA THR A 237 -9.32 11.03 -2.14
C THR A 237 -10.51 10.90 -3.07
N TRP A 238 -11.45 10.03 -2.73
CA TRP A 238 -12.67 9.79 -3.50
C TRP A 238 -13.85 9.45 -2.58
N GLY A 239 -15.06 9.53 -3.12
CA GLY A 239 -16.28 9.05 -2.46
C GLY A 239 -16.40 9.50 -0.98
N PRO A 240 -16.63 8.57 -0.02
CA PRO A 240 -16.77 8.89 1.40
C PRO A 240 -15.56 9.60 2.04
N MET A 241 -14.35 9.55 1.43
CA MET A 241 -13.16 10.22 1.95
C MET A 241 -13.28 11.75 1.94
N LEU A 242 -14.18 12.27 1.10
CA LEU A 242 -14.46 13.71 0.94
C LEU A 242 -15.34 14.27 2.08
N THR A 243 -15.96 13.42 2.89
CA THR A 243 -16.81 13.84 4.01
C THR A 243 -15.96 14.14 5.26
N ARG A 244 -15.93 15.42 5.68
CA ARG A 244 -15.26 15.91 6.89
C ARG A 244 -16.13 16.95 7.64
N PRO A 245 -16.00 17.08 8.98
CA PRO A 245 -15.26 16.21 9.90
C PRO A 245 -15.92 14.83 10.01
N LEU A 246 -15.20 13.84 10.59
CA LEU A 246 -15.84 12.59 11.00
C LEU A 246 -16.83 12.90 12.14
N ARG A 247 -18.12 12.60 11.96
CA ARG A 247 -19.10 12.74 13.04
C ARG A 247 -19.42 11.36 13.60
N LYS A 248 -19.52 11.27 14.92
CA LYS A 248 -19.81 10.01 15.62
C LYS A 248 -21.17 9.41 15.24
N ASP A 249 -22.13 10.29 14.95
CA ASP A 249 -23.50 9.93 14.58
C ASP A 249 -23.68 9.65 13.08
N ASP A 250 -22.64 9.82 12.25
CA ASP A 250 -22.70 9.43 10.84
C ASP A 250 -22.81 7.90 10.73
N ASP A 251 -23.47 7.42 9.68
CA ASP A 251 -23.51 5.98 9.39
C ASP A 251 -22.15 5.52 8.83
N HIS A 252 -21.43 4.75 9.65
CA HIS A 252 -20.16 4.13 9.25
C HIS A 252 -20.29 2.63 8.96
N ALA A 253 -21.50 2.08 8.85
CA ALA A 253 -21.72 0.65 8.69
C ALA A 253 -21.04 0.07 7.43
N LEU A 254 -20.90 0.87 6.36
CA LEU A 254 -20.16 0.48 5.17
C LEU A 254 -18.67 0.31 5.48
N VAL A 255 -18.04 1.28 6.17
CA VAL A 255 -16.62 1.20 6.54
C VAL A 255 -16.39 0.09 7.56
N ASP A 256 -17.29 -0.09 8.52
CA ASP A 256 -17.25 -1.18 9.50
C ASP A 256 -17.26 -2.56 8.80
N ARG A 257 -18.11 -2.74 7.78
CA ARG A 257 -18.18 -3.96 6.95
C ARG A 257 -16.92 -4.18 6.11
N VAL A 258 -16.40 -3.12 5.48
CA VAL A 258 -15.15 -3.18 4.72
C VAL A 258 -14.03 -3.64 5.65
N ALA A 259 -13.82 -2.92 6.76
CA ALA A 259 -12.78 -3.23 7.73
C ALA A 259 -12.87 -4.68 8.24
N GLN A 260 -14.09 -5.14 8.57
CA GLN A 260 -14.32 -6.51 9.02
C GLN A 260 -13.93 -7.56 7.97
N THR A 261 -14.16 -7.24 6.69
CA THR A 261 -13.75 -8.11 5.57
C THR A 261 -12.23 -8.14 5.41
N LEU A 262 -11.58 -6.97 5.53
CA LEU A 262 -10.13 -6.83 5.33
C LEU A 262 -9.29 -7.50 6.43
N LEU A 263 -9.87 -7.79 7.60
CA LEU A 263 -9.23 -8.59 8.66
C LEU A 263 -8.97 -10.06 8.23
N ASN A 264 -9.78 -10.59 7.30
CA ASN A 264 -9.52 -11.91 6.76
C ASN A 264 -8.36 -11.87 5.76
N ARG A 265 -7.17 -12.27 6.20
CA ARG A 265 -5.97 -12.31 5.32
C ARG A 265 -6.14 -13.26 4.14
N ASP A 266 -7.00 -14.26 4.25
CA ASP A 266 -7.34 -15.21 3.19
C ASP A 266 -8.62 -14.82 2.42
N VAL A 267 -9.04 -13.54 2.48
CA VAL A 267 -10.17 -13.05 1.68
C VAL A 267 -9.89 -13.26 0.18
N PRO A 268 -10.82 -13.86 -0.60
CA PRO A 268 -10.68 -13.96 -2.04
C PRO A 268 -10.62 -12.59 -2.72
N ARG A 269 -9.83 -12.47 -3.79
CA ARG A 269 -9.70 -11.21 -4.53
C ARG A 269 -11.03 -10.76 -5.12
N GLU A 270 -11.86 -11.71 -5.55
CA GLU A 270 -13.19 -11.46 -6.10
C GLU A 270 -14.09 -10.75 -5.09
N THR A 271 -14.07 -11.17 -3.82
CA THR A 271 -14.82 -10.49 -2.74
C THR A 271 -14.35 -9.05 -2.54
N LEU A 272 -13.06 -8.78 -2.68
CA LEU A 272 -12.54 -7.41 -2.61
C LEU A 272 -13.00 -6.56 -3.79
N LEU A 273 -13.03 -7.13 -5.00
CA LEU A 273 -13.50 -6.43 -6.20
C LEU A 273 -15.01 -6.17 -6.14
N GLU A 274 -15.79 -7.12 -5.61
CA GLU A 274 -17.23 -6.94 -5.35
C GLU A 274 -17.49 -5.81 -4.36
N LEU A 275 -16.73 -5.76 -3.25
CA LEU A 275 -16.79 -4.66 -2.30
C LEU A 275 -16.38 -3.34 -2.94
N LEU A 276 -15.28 -3.31 -3.69
CA LEU A 276 -14.80 -2.09 -4.35
C LEU A 276 -15.83 -1.53 -5.32
N ALA A 277 -16.61 -2.38 -5.99
CA ALA A 277 -17.67 -1.99 -6.91
C ALA A 277 -18.93 -1.41 -6.24
N GLU A 278 -19.05 -1.46 -4.90
CA GLU A 278 -20.13 -0.76 -4.19
C GLU A 278 -20.00 0.77 -4.36
N THR A 279 -21.13 1.45 -4.42
CA THR A 279 -21.20 2.89 -4.70
C THR A 279 -20.31 3.71 -3.75
N GLY A 280 -19.45 4.55 -4.31
CA GLY A 280 -18.52 5.40 -3.58
C GLY A 280 -17.22 4.73 -3.14
N LEU A 281 -17.06 3.42 -3.31
CA LEU A 281 -15.82 2.72 -2.90
C LEU A 281 -14.79 2.61 -4.04
N ASP A 282 -15.22 2.60 -5.31
CA ASP A 282 -14.34 2.46 -6.47
C ASP A 282 -13.61 3.77 -6.84
N PRO A 283 -12.30 3.91 -6.60
CA PRO A 283 -11.56 5.10 -7.02
C PRO A 283 -11.49 5.25 -8.56
N LEU A 284 -11.67 4.17 -9.34
CA LEU A 284 -11.64 4.21 -10.81
C LEU A 284 -12.97 4.66 -11.44
N GLY A 285 -14.07 4.55 -10.69
CA GLY A 285 -15.41 4.97 -11.10
C GLY A 285 -15.82 6.35 -10.59
N GLU A 286 -15.09 6.86 -9.60
CA GLU A 286 -15.37 8.12 -8.91
C GLU A 286 -14.45 9.27 -9.35
N MET A 287 -14.87 10.51 -9.09
CA MET A 287 -13.96 11.65 -9.19
C MET A 287 -12.92 11.54 -8.07
N THR A 288 -11.68 11.25 -8.46
CA THR A 288 -10.55 11.23 -7.53
C THR A 288 -9.87 12.59 -7.50
N ILE A 289 -9.63 13.11 -6.30
CA ILE A 289 -8.92 14.36 -6.05
C ILE A 289 -7.59 14.03 -5.38
N SER A 290 -6.49 14.50 -5.99
CA SER A 290 -5.14 14.36 -5.42
C SER A 290 -4.74 15.59 -4.59
N LEU A 291 -4.19 15.36 -3.41
CA LEU A 291 -3.67 16.36 -2.48
C LEU A 291 -2.15 16.23 -2.33
N SER A 292 -1.42 16.50 -3.42
CA SER A 292 0.01 16.22 -3.52
C SER A 292 0.85 16.83 -2.38
N PRO A 293 1.79 16.08 -1.79
CA PRO A 293 2.77 16.62 -0.84
C PRO A 293 3.76 17.59 -1.51
N GLY A 294 3.82 17.63 -2.85
CA GLY A 294 4.57 18.61 -3.64
C GLY A 294 3.89 19.98 -3.76
N GLY A 295 2.68 20.15 -3.20
CA GLY A 295 1.97 21.43 -3.13
C GLY A 295 0.93 21.68 -4.24
N ALA A 296 0.69 20.70 -5.12
CA ALA A 296 -0.44 20.73 -6.06
C ALA A 296 -1.71 20.24 -5.35
N PHE A 297 -2.60 21.17 -4.97
CA PHE A 297 -3.85 20.83 -4.31
C PHE A 297 -5.01 20.70 -5.31
N GLN A 298 -5.83 19.67 -5.12
CA GLN A 298 -7.16 19.52 -5.70
C GLN A 298 -7.24 19.35 -7.23
N GLN A 299 -6.35 18.57 -7.82
CA GLN A 299 -6.47 18.21 -9.24
C GLN A 299 -7.35 16.97 -9.37
N PRO A 300 -8.44 17.00 -10.19
CA PRO A 300 -9.11 15.79 -10.62
C PRO A 300 -8.11 14.91 -11.38
N VAL A 301 -8.02 13.64 -10.99
CA VAL A 301 -7.11 12.69 -11.62
C VAL A 301 -7.88 11.50 -12.18
N SER A 302 -7.52 11.08 -13.39
CA SER A 302 -7.93 9.78 -13.92
C SER A 302 -6.93 8.74 -13.42
N LEU A 303 -7.44 7.71 -12.75
CA LEU A 303 -6.63 6.57 -12.32
C LEU A 303 -6.54 5.48 -13.38
N ARG A 304 -7.26 5.63 -14.50
CA ARG A 304 -7.09 4.78 -15.67
C ARG A 304 -5.98 5.32 -16.54
N ARG A 305 -5.10 4.43 -16.97
CA ARG A 305 -4.07 4.76 -17.94
C ARG A 305 -4.72 5.01 -19.30
N THR A 306 -4.59 6.23 -19.83
CA THR A 306 -4.91 6.48 -21.23
C THR A 306 -3.88 5.76 -22.09
N ALA A 307 -4.32 4.85 -22.96
CA ALA A 307 -3.44 4.25 -23.95
C ALA A 307 -2.81 5.38 -24.78
N ALA A 308 -1.48 5.44 -24.79
CA ALA A 308 -0.71 6.33 -25.66
C ALA A 308 -0.72 5.80 -27.10
#